data_AF-A0A935BEI8-F1
#
_entry.id   AF-A0A935BEI8-F1
#
_cell.length_a   1.000
_cell.length_b   1.000
_cell.length_c   1.000
_cell.angle_alpha   90.00
_cell.angle_beta   90.00
_cell.angle_gamma   90.00
#
_symmetry.space_group_name_H-M   'P 1'
#
loop_
_entity.id
_entity.type
_entity.pdbx_description
1 polymer ?
#
loop_
_entity_poly.entity_id
_entity_poly.type
_entity_poly.pdbx_seq_one_letter_code
_entity_poly.pdbx_strand_id
1 'polypeptide(L)'
;MTAISLRLPDEIETRLTREAGLEGRPRSEIARAAIVEYLERREKERFMVELVAAAQALADDPEARQEALEIANDLVDDGLDAIIAAERAAGIDPDEKWWR
;
A
#
# COMPACT_ATOMS: atom_id res chain seq x y z
N MET A 1 -8.51 10.94 26.30
CA MET A 1 -7.14 10.38 26.34
C MET A 1 -7.10 9.32 27.42
N THR A 2 -6.71 8.10 27.08
CA THR A 2 -6.45 7.02 28.04
C THR A 2 -4.98 7.06 28.46
N ALA A 3 -4.70 6.79 29.74
CA ALA A 3 -3.33 6.71 30.25
C ALA A 3 -2.86 5.25 30.24
N ILE A 4 -1.64 5.03 29.75
CA ILE A 4 -0.98 3.72 29.81
C ILE A 4 0.30 3.86 30.63
N SER A 5 0.58 2.87 31.49
CA SER A 5 1.88 2.75 32.18
C SER A 5 2.65 1.60 31.54
N LEU A 6 3.85 1.90 31.06
CA LEU A 6 4.67 0.94 30.32
C LEU A 6 6.05 0.89 30.97
N ARG A 7 6.53 -0.31 31.27
CA ARG A 7 7.89 -0.52 31.75
C ARG A 7 8.81 -0.72 30.56
N LEU A 8 9.83 0.10 30.46
CA LEU A 8 10.83 0.04 29.42
C LEU A 8 12.15 -0.45 30.03
N PRO A 9 12.98 -1.18 29.27
CA PRO A 9 14.36 -1.41 29.65
C PRO A 9 15.12 -0.07 29.80
N ASP A 10 16.03 0.01 30.76
CA ASP A 10 16.77 1.24 31.11
C ASP A 10 17.47 1.88 29.90
N GLU A 11 18.00 1.05 29.00
CA GLU A 11 18.64 1.49 27.76
C GLU A 11 17.67 2.26 26.85
N ILE A 12 16.43 1.78 26.74
CA ILE A 12 15.39 2.39 25.91
C ILE A 12 14.88 3.68 26.57
N GLU A 13 14.74 3.71 27.89
CA GLU A 13 14.39 4.94 28.60
C GLU A 13 15.48 6.02 28.41
N THR A 14 16.74 5.64 28.50
CA THR A 14 17.88 6.55 28.31
C THR A 14 17.88 7.14 26.90
N ARG A 15 17.65 6.31 25.89
CA ARG A 15 17.55 6.74 24.49
C ARG A 15 16.35 7.67 24.26
N LEU A 16 15.18 7.30 24.76
CA LEU A 16 13.96 8.11 24.62
C LEU A 16 14.11 9.49 25.29
N THR A 17 14.78 9.54 26.44
CA THR A 17 15.06 10.80 27.14
C THR A 17 16.02 11.68 26.36
N ARG A 18 17.02 11.08 25.70
CA ARG A 18 17.95 11.80 24.83
C ARG A 18 17.26 12.39 23.61
N GLU A 19 16.47 11.59 22.89
CA GLU A 19 15.73 12.06 21.71
C GLU A 19 14.72 13.16 22.07
N ALA A 20 14.02 13.01 23.20
CA ALA A 20 13.16 14.05 23.75
C ALA A 20 13.90 15.38 23.97
N GLY A 21 15.13 15.31 24.49
CA GLY A 21 15.99 16.49 24.67
C GLY A 21 16.44 17.11 23.35
N LEU A 22 16.77 16.31 22.33
CA LEU A 22 17.22 16.78 21.02
C LEU A 22 16.07 17.42 20.21
N GLU A 23 14.88 16.81 20.24
CA GLU A 23 13.71 17.31 19.52
C GLU A 23 12.94 18.40 20.28
N GLY A 24 13.25 18.61 21.56
CA GLY A 24 12.49 19.53 22.43
C GLY A 24 11.05 19.07 22.69
N ARG A 25 10.78 17.76 22.57
CA ARG A 25 9.44 17.16 22.66
C ARG A 25 9.31 16.29 23.90
N PRO A 26 8.10 16.14 24.47
CA PRO A 26 7.87 15.24 25.59
C PRO A 26 8.15 13.77 25.20
N ARG A 27 8.77 13.01 26.11
CA ARG A 27 8.98 11.54 25.95
C ARG A 27 7.71 10.79 25.54
N SER A 28 6.57 11.20 26.11
CA SER A 28 5.28 10.57 25.82
C SER A 28 4.78 10.85 24.40
N GLU A 29 5.19 11.95 23.79
CA GLU A 29 4.85 12.29 22.41
C GLU A 29 5.65 11.45 21.42
N ILE A 30 6.96 11.33 21.65
CA ILE A 30 7.84 10.45 20.85
C ILE A 30 7.37 9.00 20.97
N ALA A 31 7.04 8.53 22.18
CA ALA A 31 6.51 7.19 22.39
C ALA A 31 5.19 6.96 21.64
N ARG A 32 4.26 7.93 21.65
CA ARG A 32 3.01 7.84 20.89
C ARG A 32 3.27 7.79 19.38
N ALA A 33 4.14 8.65 18.86
CA ALA A 33 4.49 8.66 17.45
C ALA A 33 5.07 7.31 17.00
N ALA A 34 6.00 6.75 17.77
CA ALA A 34 6.59 5.45 17.48
C ALA A 34 5.56 4.30 17.51
N ILE A 35 4.58 4.36 18.43
CA ILE A 35 3.50 3.36 18.49
C ILE A 35 2.60 3.47 17.24
N VAL A 36 2.22 4.67 16.83
CA VAL A 36 1.41 4.89 15.63
C VAL A 36 2.13 4.36 14.39
N GLU A 37 3.38 4.75 14.19
CA GLU A 37 4.19 4.31 13.06
C GLU A 37 4.33 2.78 13.04
N TYR A 38 4.57 2.16 14.19
CA TYR A 38 4.64 0.70 14.29
C TYR A 38 3.32 0.03 13.90
N LEU A 39 2.19 0.55 14.36
CA LEU A 39 0.88 -0.02 14.07
C LEU A 39 0.53 0.11 12.58
N GLU A 40 0.73 1.29 11.99
CA GLU A 40 0.50 1.55 10.56
C GLU A 40 1.39 0.65 9.69
N ARG A 41 2.68 0.52 10.05
CA ARG A 41 3.59 -0.39 9.34
C ARG A 41 3.13 -1.83 9.44
N ARG A 42 2.72 -2.31 10.63
CA ARG A 42 2.23 -3.69 10.82
C ARG A 42 0.93 -3.96 10.08
N GLU A 43 0.04 -2.98 10.00
CA GLU A 43 -1.17 -3.07 9.19
C GLU A 43 -0.84 -3.21 7.71
N LYS A 44 0.00 -2.34 7.18
CA LYS A 44 0.47 -2.41 5.80
C LYS A 44 1.16 -3.75 5.49
N GLU A 45 2.03 -4.23 6.38
CA GLU A 45 2.68 -5.53 6.21
C GLU A 45 1.67 -6.68 6.10
N ARG A 46 0.64 -6.71 6.96
CA ARG A 46 -0.41 -7.75 6.90
C ARG A 46 -1.20 -7.67 5.60
N PHE A 47 -1.59 -6.46 5.21
CA PHE A 47 -2.28 -6.23 3.94
C PHE A 47 -1.45 -6.68 2.74
N MET A 48 -0.14 -6.36 2.72
CA MET A 48 0.76 -6.76 1.64
C MET A 48 0.93 -8.28 1.55
N VAL A 49 0.90 -9.00 2.67
CA VAL A 49 0.92 -10.48 2.66
C VAL A 49 -0.31 -11.04 1.96
N GLU A 50 -1.50 -10.51 2.27
CA GLU A 50 -2.75 -10.94 1.61
C GLU A 50 -2.75 -10.58 0.12
N LEU A 51 -2.26 -9.39 -0.24
CA LEU A 51 -2.14 -8.96 -1.63
C LEU A 51 -1.19 -9.87 -2.43
N VAL A 52 -0.03 -10.22 -1.86
CA VAL A 52 0.94 -11.12 -2.52
C VAL A 52 0.34 -12.51 -2.70
N ALA A 53 -0.38 -13.03 -1.70
CA ALA A 53 -1.05 -14.32 -1.80
C ALA A 53 -2.12 -14.32 -2.92
N ALA A 54 -2.92 -13.25 -3.02
CA ALA A 54 -3.92 -13.10 -4.07
C ALA A 54 -3.28 -12.99 -5.47
N ALA A 55 -2.20 -12.22 -5.60
CA ALA A 55 -1.46 -12.09 -6.85
C ALA A 55 -0.83 -13.42 -7.30
N GLN A 56 -0.29 -14.19 -6.35
CA GLN A 56 0.23 -15.54 -6.63
C GLN A 56 -0.88 -16.49 -7.08
N ALA A 57 -2.02 -16.49 -6.39
CA ALA A 57 -3.17 -17.31 -6.78
C ALA A 57 -3.66 -16.99 -8.21
N LEU A 58 -3.69 -15.71 -8.58
CA LEU A 58 -4.04 -15.28 -9.94
C LEU A 58 -2.99 -15.72 -10.98
N ALA A 59 -1.70 -15.65 -10.64
CA ALA A 59 -0.62 -16.04 -11.55
C ALA A 59 -0.54 -17.57 -11.75
N ASP A 60 -0.92 -18.34 -10.74
CA ASP A 60 -0.96 -19.80 -10.77
C ASP A 60 -2.23 -20.34 -11.44
N ASP A 61 -3.28 -19.52 -11.61
CA ASP A 61 -4.47 -19.84 -12.37
C ASP A 61 -4.18 -19.79 -13.89
N PRO A 62 -4.25 -20.93 -14.61
CA PRO A 62 -3.96 -20.97 -16.04
C PRO A 62 -4.90 -20.14 -16.91
N GLU A 63 -6.18 -20.02 -16.53
CA GLU A 63 -7.17 -19.24 -17.30
C GLU A 63 -6.88 -17.75 -17.16
N ALA A 64 -6.72 -17.28 -15.91
CA ALA A 64 -6.38 -15.89 -15.64
C ALA A 64 -5.02 -15.49 -16.24
N ARG A 65 -4.04 -16.41 -16.20
CA ARG A 65 -2.74 -16.19 -16.83
C ARG A 65 -2.84 -16.09 -18.34
N GLN A 66 -3.67 -16.91 -18.98
CA GLN A 66 -3.87 -16.87 -20.43
C GLN A 66 -4.55 -15.55 -20.84
N GLU A 67 -5.61 -15.15 -20.15
CA GLU A 67 -6.29 -13.87 -20.36
C GLU A 67 -5.31 -12.69 -20.20
N ALA A 68 -4.49 -12.70 -19.14
CA ALA A 68 -3.50 -11.65 -18.92
C ALA A 68 -2.45 -11.56 -20.05
N LEU A 69 -2.05 -12.69 -20.64
CA LEU A 69 -1.14 -12.72 -21.79
C LEU A 69 -1.82 -12.21 -23.06
N GLU A 70 -3.09 -12.52 -23.27
CA GLU A 70 -3.88 -12.00 -24.40
C GLU A 70 -4.01 -10.48 -24.31
N ILE A 71 -4.40 -9.95 -23.14
CA ILE A 71 -4.43 -8.50 -22.89
C ILE A 71 -3.05 -7.89 -23.13
N ALA A 72 -1.99 -8.50 -22.62
CA ALA A 72 -0.63 -7.98 -22.79
C ALA A 72 -0.24 -7.92 -24.27
N ASN A 73 -0.59 -8.94 -25.07
CA ASN A 73 -0.34 -8.98 -26.51
C ASN A 73 -1.16 -7.95 -27.29
N ASP A 74 -2.45 -7.81 -26.98
CA ASP A 74 -3.35 -6.87 -27.64
C ASP A 74 -2.99 -5.40 -27.39
N LEU A 75 -2.30 -5.13 -26.27
CA LEU A 75 -1.89 -3.78 -25.87
C LEU A 75 -0.43 -3.43 -26.22
N VAL A 76 0.31 -4.31 -26.89
CA VAL A 76 1.68 -3.99 -27.36
C VAL A 76 1.64 -2.94 -28.48
N ASP A 77 2.73 -2.17 -28.61
CA ASP A 77 2.92 -1.13 -29.62
C ASP A 77 1.78 -0.09 -29.61
N ASP A 78 1.13 0.14 -30.75
CA ASP A 78 0.03 1.09 -30.89
C ASP A 78 -1.34 0.46 -30.53
N GLY A 79 -1.36 -0.76 -29.98
CA GLY A 79 -2.59 -1.51 -29.71
C GLY A 79 -3.55 -0.79 -28.76
N LEU A 80 -3.03 -0.21 -27.68
CA LEU A 80 -3.85 0.61 -26.76
C LEU A 80 -4.42 1.86 -27.45
N ASP A 81 -3.61 2.56 -28.25
CA ASP A 81 -4.04 3.76 -28.96
C ASP A 81 -5.09 3.44 -30.03
N ALA A 82 -4.98 2.28 -30.69
CA ALA A 82 -5.97 1.78 -31.64
C ALA A 82 -7.32 1.47 -30.95
N ILE A 83 -7.30 0.86 -29.77
CA ILE A 83 -8.51 0.61 -28.97
C ILE A 83 -9.16 1.93 -28.56
N ILE A 84 -8.40 2.88 -28.01
CA ILE A 84 -8.91 4.21 -27.62
C ILE A 84 -9.54 4.94 -28.82
N ALA A 85 -8.91 4.87 -30.00
CA ALA A 85 -9.45 5.47 -31.22
C ALA A 85 -10.76 4.79 -31.66
N ALA A 86 -10.85 3.46 -31.57
CA ALA A 86 -12.06 2.70 -31.90
C ALA A 86 -13.22 2.99 -30.94
N GLU A 87 -12.96 3.07 -29.63
CA GLU A 87 -13.95 3.42 -28.61
C GLU A 87 -14.51 4.83 -28.83
N ARG A 88 -13.64 5.80 -29.10
CA ARG A 88 -14.06 7.18 -29.45
C ARG A 88 -14.89 7.21 -30.73
N ALA A 89 -14.53 6.42 -31.74
CA ALA A 89 -15.31 6.30 -32.98
C ALA A 89 -16.68 5.66 -32.75
N ALA A 90 -16.81 4.77 -31.76
CA ALA A 90 -18.06 4.19 -31.30
C ALA A 90 -18.88 5.12 -30.38
N GLY A 91 -18.36 6.31 -30.05
CA GLY A 91 -19.01 7.29 -29.18
C GLY A 91 -18.88 6.98 -27.68
N ILE A 92 -17.98 6.08 -27.29
CA ILE A 92 -17.63 5.81 -25.89
C ILE A 92 -16.62 6.87 -25.45
N ASP A 93 -16.82 7.46 -24.27
CA ASP A 93 -15.85 8.37 -23.65
C ASP A 93 -14.86 7.55 -22.79
N PRO A 94 -13.59 7.40 -23.20
CA PRO A 94 -12.60 6.62 -22.46
C PRO A 94 -12.24 7.25 -21.10
N ASP A 95 -12.51 8.54 -20.92
CA ASP A 95 -12.22 9.26 -19.67
C ASP A 95 -13.34 9.07 -18.62
N GLU A 96 -14.48 8.48 -19.01
CA GLU A 96 -15.55 8.14 -18.09
C GLU A 96 -15.20 6.88 -17.29
N LYS A 97 -15.07 7.02 -15.97
CA LYS A 97 -14.77 5.89 -15.08
C LYS A 97 -16.00 4.97 -14.95
N TRP A 98 -15.84 3.71 -15.36
CA TRP A 98 -16.87 2.68 -15.24
C TRP A 98 -17.09 2.19 -13.80
N TRP A 99 -16.10 2.40 -12.91
CA TRP A 99 -16.23 2.10 -11.49
C TRP A 99 -16.72 3.35 -10.75
N ARG A 100 -17.97 3.29 -10.27
CA ARG A 100 -18.53 4.20 -9.26
C ARG A 100 -18.87 3.44 -7.99
#